data_AF-A0A659PZ91-F1
#
_entry.id   AF-A0A659PZ91-F1
#
_cell.length_a   1.000
_cell.length_b   1.000
_cell.length_c   1.000
_cell.angle_alpha   90.00
_cell.angle_beta   90.00
_cell.angle_gamma   90.00
#
_symmetry.space_group_name_H-M   'P 1'
#
loop_
_entity.id
_entity.type
_entity.pdbx_description
1 polymer ?
#
loop_
_entity_poly.entity_id
_entity_poly.type
_entity_poly.pdbx_seq_one_letter_code
_entity_poly.pdbx_strand_id
1 'polypeptide(L)' 'PGPRARVVIVAVENARLVLGGTASQSNLLHTLPPAENDTEAPVAPPAD' A
#
# COMPACT_ATOMS: atom_id res chain seq x y z
N PRO A 1 8.17 24.17 -0.25
CA PRO A 1 7.59 22.80 -0.14
C PRO A 1 8.54 21.75 -0.74
N GLY A 2 9.19 20.97 0.12
CA GLY A 2 10.12 19.91 -0.30
C GLY A 2 9.42 18.70 -0.94
N PRO A 3 10.18 17.78 -1.55
CA PRO A 3 9.64 16.58 -2.17
C PRO A 3 8.91 15.75 -1.12
N ARG A 4 7.60 15.57 -1.30
CA ARG A 4 6.77 14.78 -0.38
C ARG A 4 7.12 13.31 -0.53
N ALA A 5 7.67 12.73 0.54
CA ALA A 5 7.79 11.29 0.64
C ALA A 5 6.39 10.65 0.64
N ARG A 6 6.24 9.53 -0.07
CA ARG A 6 5.01 8.76 -0.15
C ARG A 6 5.31 7.29 0.17
N VAL A 7 4.37 6.63 0.82
CA VAL A 7 4.42 5.20 1.13
C VAL A 7 3.23 4.54 0.46
N VAL A 8 3.49 3.48 -0.29
CA VAL A 8 2.48 2.69 -1.03
C VAL A 8 2.63 1.25 -0.59
N ILE A 9 1.51 0.60 -0.26
CA ILE A 9 1.46 -0.84 0.02
C ILE A 9 0.87 -1.53 -1.21
N VAL A 10 1.61 -2.46 -1.80
CA VAL A 10 1.17 -3.25 -2.94
C VAL A 10 0.88 -4.66 -2.46
N ALA A 11 -0.37 -5.09 -2.57
CA ALA A 11 -0.74 -6.48 -2.37
C ALA A 11 -0.30 -7.29 -3.59
N VAL A 12 0.50 -8.33 -3.34
CA VAL A 12 0.89 -9.34 -4.33
C VAL A 12 0.46 -10.71 -3.80
N GLU A 13 0.41 -11.71 -4.66
CA GLU A 13 -0.25 -12.99 -4.41
C GLU A 13 0.12 -13.68 -3.08
N ASN A 14 1.35 -13.48 -2.59
CA ASN A 14 1.84 -14.14 -1.36
C ASN A 14 2.47 -13.17 -0.34
N ALA A 15 2.36 -11.86 -0.54
CA ALA A 15 3.01 -10.89 0.33
C ALA A 15 2.42 -9.48 0.13
N ARG A 16 2.76 -8.56 1.04
CA ARG A 16 2.49 -7.13 0.84
C ARG A 16 3.81 -6.37 0.81
N LEU A 17 4.05 -5.65 -0.27
CA LEU A 17 5.28 -4.89 -0.48
C LEU A 17 5.06 -3.43 -0.08
N VAL A 18 5.86 -2.95 0.86
CA VAL A 18 5.86 -1.55 1.28
C VAL A 18 6.92 -0.82 0.46
N LEU A 19 6.45 0.05 -0.42
CA LEU A 19 7.28 0.89 -1.28
C LEU A 19 7.32 2.31 -0.73
N GLY A 20 8.51 2.86 -0.58
CA GLY A 20 8.72 4.24 -0.19
C GLY A 20 9.46 5.01 -1.26
N GLY A 21 9.12 6.28 -1.42
CA GLY A 21 9.88 7.15 -2.30
C GLY A 21 9.17 8.44 -2.64
N THR A 22 9.52 8.99 -3.79
CA THR A 22 8.95 10.23 -4.31
C THR A 22 8.02 9.93 -5.49
N ALA A 23 7.35 10.94 -6.03
CA ALA A 23 6.42 10.76 -7.15
C ALA A 23 7.05 10.08 -8.39
N SER A 24 8.37 10.20 -8.58
CA SER A 24 9.08 9.67 -9.73
C SER A 24 9.90 8.40 -9.45
N GLN A 25 10.09 8.05 -8.17
CA GLN A 25 10.93 6.92 -7.79
C GLN A 25 10.33 6.19 -6.60
N SER A 26 10.12 4.88 -6.75
CA SER A 26 9.71 3.97 -5.68
C SER A 26 10.84 2.99 -5.36
N ASN A 27 11.10 2.78 -4.08
CA ASN A 27 12.04 1.78 -3.59
C ASN A 27 11.33 0.80 -2.64
N LEU A 28 11.66 -0.49 -2.71
CA LEU A 28 11.15 -1.48 -1.76
C LEU A 28 11.80 -1.26 -0.40
N LEU A 29 10.97 -0.99 0.61
CA LEU A 29 11.43 -0.82 1.98
C LEU A 29 11.26 -2.11 2.77
N HIS A 30 10.06 -2.70 2.74
CA HIS A 30 9.74 -3.88 3.54
C HIS A 30 8.82 -4.84 2.79
N THR A 31 8.98 -6.13 3.09
CA THR A 31 8.07 -7.19 2.69
C THR A 31 7.31 -7.64 3.93
N LEU A 32 6.01 -7.38 3.95
CA LEU A 32 5.11 -7.83 5.00
C LEU A 32 4.54 -9.21 4.62
N PRO A 33 4.24 -10.06 5.62
CA PRO A 33 3.52 -11.30 5.37
C PRO A 33 2.16 -11.04 4.70
N PRO A 34 1.64 -12.03 3.94
CA PRO A 34 0.32 -11.93 3.31
C PRO A 34 -0.72 -11.60 4.38
N ALA A 35 -1.70 -10.76 4.02
CA ALA A 35 -2.77 -10.47 4.96
C ALA A 35 -3.52 -11.78 5.25
N GLU A 36 -3.60 -12.14 6.52
CA GLU A 36 -4.46 -13.23 6.96
C GLU A 36 -5.91 -12.73 6.77
N ASN A 37 -6.48 -12.98 5.60
CA ASN A 37 -7.75 -12.45 5.09
C ASN A 37 -7.67 -10.99 4.61
N ASP A 38 -7.39 -10.81 3.31
CA ASP A 38 -8.06 -9.77 2.51
C ASP A 38 -9.56 -10.14 2.41
N THR A 39 -10.28 -10.13 3.55
CA THR A 39 -11.70 -9.84 3.50
C THR A 39 -11.74 -8.37 3.15
N GLU A 40 -11.84 -8.08 1.86
CA GLU A 40 -12.29 -6.80 1.35
C GLU A 40 -13.62 -6.51 2.05
N ALA A 41 -13.56 -5.80 3.19
CA ALA A 41 -14.73 -5.14 3.70
C ALA A 41 -15.10 -4.17 2.59
N PRO A 42 -16.25 -4.36 1.90
CA PRO A 42 -16.66 -3.41 0.90
C PRO A 42 -16.75 -2.09 1.63
N VAL A 43 -15.93 -1.12 1.23
CA VAL A 43 -16.11 0.26 1.67
C VAL A 43 -17.46 0.66 1.11
N ALA A 44 -18.50 0.49 1.91
CA ALA A 44 -19.83 0.95 1.56
C ALA A 44 -19.67 2.45 1.25
N PRO A 45 -20.09 2.91 0.05
CA PRO A 45 -20.08 4.34 -0.23
C PRO A 45 -20.89 5.03 0.87
N PRO A 46 -20.47 6.22 1.34
CA PRO A 46 -21.23 6.96 2.34
C PRO A 46 -22.65 7.12 1.79
N ALA A 47 -23.63 6.57 2.50
CA ALA A 47 -25.03 6.75 2.17
C ALA A 47 -25.34 8.25 2.32
N ASP A 48 -25.84 8.85 1.24
CA ASP A 48 -26.48 10.17 1.23
C ASP A 48 -27.89 10.08 1.82
#